data_AF-A0A967I7L9-F1
#
_entry.id   AF-A0A967I7L9-F1
#
_cell.length_a   1.000
_cell.length_b   1.000
_cell.length_c   1.000
_cell.angle_alpha   90.00
_cell.angle_beta   90.00
_cell.angle_gamma   90.00
#
_symmetry.space_group_name_H-M   'P 1'
#
loop_
_entity.id
_entity.type
_entity.pdbx_description
1 polymer ?
#
loop_
_entity_poly.entity_id
_entity_poly.type
_entity_poly.pdbx_seq_one_letter_code
_entity_poly.pdbx_strand_id
1 'polypeptide(L)' 'YQETYDRELYRELHPFGKKRDYDFRLLTPERGGAAGLRRIGIGFLQGLGNFRTEA' A
#
# COMPACT_ATOMS: atom_id res chain seq x y z
N TYR A 1 -4.50 3.10 1.20
CA TYR A 1 -3.85 2.49 2.37
C TYR A 1 -2.99 1.33 1.90
N GLN A 2 -1.68 1.44 2.09
CA GLN A 2 -0.69 0.47 1.65
C GLN A 2 -0.43 -0.61 2.72
N GLU A 3 -0.86 -0.41 3.97
CA GLU A 3 -0.49 -1.24 5.13
C GLU A 3 0.99 -1.11 5.50
N THR A 4 1.92 -1.48 4.61
CA THR A 4 3.37 -1.29 4.80
C THR A 4 4.05 -1.10 3.45
N TYR A 5 5.02 -0.19 3.39
CA TYR A 5 5.84 0.07 2.21
C TYR A 5 7.05 -0.86 2.13
N ASP A 6 7.39 -1.60 3.18
CA ASP A 6 8.33 -2.72 3.11
C ASP A 6 7.74 -3.86 2.25
N ARG A 7 8.42 -4.18 1.14
CA ARG A 7 7.97 -5.22 0.19
C ARG A 7 8.05 -6.63 0.75
N GLU A 8 9.05 -6.92 1.57
CA GLU A 8 9.24 -8.25 2.15
C GLU A 8 8.16 -8.51 3.20
N LEU A 9 7.97 -7.55 4.11
CA LEU A 9 6.91 -7.62 5.12
C LEU A 9 5.52 -7.65 4.48
N TYR A 10 5.27 -6.85 3.44
CA TYR A 10 4.00 -6.88 2.72
C TYR A 10 3.72 -8.26 2.12
N ARG A 11 4.73 -8.93 1.55
CA ARG A 11 4.62 -10.28 0.99
C ARG A 11 4.29 -11.32 2.06
N GLU A 12 4.89 -11.20 3.24
CA GLU A 12 4.62 -12.09 4.38
C GLU A 12 3.20 -11.92 4.92
N LEU A 13 2.73 -10.68 5.07
CA LEU A 13 1.39 -10.36 5.58
C LEU A 13 0.27 -10.66 4.58
N HIS A 14 0.58 -10.70 3.28
CA HIS A 14 -0.39 -10.96 2.20
C HIS A 14 0.01 -12.22 1.41
N PRO A 15 -0.06 -13.42 1.99
CA PRO A 15 0.46 -14.65 1.37
C PRO A 15 -0.33 -15.11 0.13
N PHE A 16 -1.60 -14.73 0.00
CA PHE A 16 -2.46 -15.13 -1.12
C PHE A 16 -3.51 -14.07 -1.48
N GLY A 17 -4.11 -14.24 -2.66
CA GLY A 17 -5.17 -13.37 -3.18
C GLY A 17 -4.67 -12.09 -3.86
N LYS A 18 -5.61 -11.30 -4.39
CA LYS A 18 -5.31 -10.07 -5.17
C LYS A 18 -4.52 -9.03 -4.38
N LYS A 19 -4.65 -9.02 -3.05
CA LYS A 19 -3.95 -8.06 -2.18
C LYS A 19 -2.43 -8.34 -2.11
N ARG A 20 -1.95 -9.54 -2.49
CA ARG A 20 -0.52 -9.88 -2.54
C ARG A 20 0.27 -9.09 -3.58
N ASP A 21 -0.39 -8.61 -4.64
CA ASP A 21 0.26 -7.83 -5.69
C ASP A 21 0.60 -6.42 -5.18
N TYR A 22 1.84 -6.27 -4.72
CA TYR A 22 2.35 -5.04 -4.10
C TYR A 22 2.34 -3.87 -5.07
N ASP A 23 2.84 -4.06 -6.30
CA ASP A 23 2.95 -2.97 -7.28
C ASP A 23 1.59 -2.52 -7.77
N PHE A 24 0.68 -3.47 -8.00
CA PHE A 24 -0.70 -3.13 -8.27
C PHE A 24 -1.30 -2.32 -7.12
N ARG A 25 -1.10 -2.73 -5.86
CA ARG A 25 -1.57 -1.98 -4.68
C ARG A 25 -0.98 -0.56 -4.62
N LEU A 26 0.34 -0.44 -4.72
CA LEU A 26 1.10 0.79 -4.60
C LEU A 26 0.68 1.83 -5.64
N LEU A 27 0.43 1.41 -6.89
CA LEU A 27 0.05 2.29 -8.00
C LEU A 27 -1.46 2.60 -8.06
N THR A 28 -2.26 2.08 -7.13
CA THR A 28 -3.71 2.35 -7.09
C THR A 28 -4.05 3.84 -6.95
N PRO A 29 -3.37 4.64 -6.09
CA PRO A 29 -3.55 6.09 -6.01
C PRO A 29 -3.43 6.77 -7.37
N GLU A 30 -2.38 6.48 -8.14
CA GLU A 30 -2.14 7.11 -9.45
C GLU A 30 -3.27 6.79 -10.44
N ARG A 31 -3.69 5.51 -10.53
CA ARG A 31 -4.82 5.10 -11.37
C ARG A 31 -6.12 5.78 -10.94
N GLY A 32 -6.33 5.94 -9.64
CA GLY A 32 -7.47 6.68 -9.09
C GLY A 32 -7.45 8.16 -9.47
N GLY A 33 -6.27 8.79 -9.42
CA GLY A 33 -6.07 10.17 -9.86
C GLY A 33 -6.33 10.36 -11.35
N ALA A 34 -5.79 9.47 -12.18
CA ALA A 34 -6.03 9.47 -13.63
C ALA A 34 -7.52 9.26 -13.98
N ALA A 35 -8.26 8.53 -13.14
CA ALA A 35 -9.70 8.33 -13.29
C ALA A 35 -10.55 9.52 -12.80
N GLY A 36 -9.94 10.60 -12.30
CA GLY A 36 -10.63 11.83 -11.88
C GLY A 36 -11.09 11.84 -10.42
N LEU A 37 -10.56 10.98 -9.55
CA LEU A 37 -10.84 11.07 -8.12
C LEU A 37 -10.34 12.40 -7.55
N ARG A 38 -11.27 13.20 -7.00
CA ARG A 38 -10.94 14.52 -6.41
C ARG A 38 -10.10 14.43 -5.13
N ARG A 39 -10.14 13.30 -4.42
CA ARG A 39 -9.42 13.08 -3.16
C ARG A 39 -8.92 11.65 -3.11
N ILE A 40 -7.66 11.48 -2.69
CA ILE A 40 -7.00 10.18 -2.56
C ILE A 40 -6.33 10.12 -1.19
N GLY A 41 -6.62 9.07 -0.43
CA GLY A 41 -6.02 8.80 0.87
C GLY A 41 -4.85 7.82 0.75
N ILE A 42 -3.67 8.27 1.17
CA ILE A 42 -2.45 7.46 1.28
C ILE A 42 -2.16 7.26 2.78
N GLY A 43 -1.60 6.11 3.14
CA GLY A 43 -1.29 5.79 4.53
C GLY A 43 -0.79 4.37 4.70
N PHE A 44 -0.08 4.15 5.81
CA PHE A 44 0.43 2.87 6.27
C PHE A 44 -0.26 2.50 7.59
N LEU A 45 -0.31 1.19 7.89
CA LEU A 45 -0.86 0.67 9.14
C LEU A 45 0.24 0.65 10.19
N GLN A 46 0.16 1.61 11.11
CA GLN A 46 1.11 1.71 12.22
C GLN A 46 1.09 0.41 13.04
N GLY A 47 2.28 -0.12 13.32
CA GLY A 47 2.48 -1.39 14.04
C GLY A 47 2.90 -2.57 13.17
N LEU A 48 2.93 -2.43 11.84
CA LEU A 48 3.47 -3.47 10.96
C LEU A 48 5.00 -3.33 10.77
N GLY A 49 5.44 -2.24 10.16
CA GLY A 49 6.84 -1.94 9.88
C GLY A 49 7.46 -0.93 10.85
N ASN A 50 8.72 -0.58 10.62
CA ASN A 50 9.38 0.51 11.34
C ASN A 50 8.70 1.84 10.98
N PHE A 51 8.03 2.47 11.95
CA PHE A 51 7.26 3.69 11.72
C PHE A 51 8.08 4.82 11.08
N ARG A 52 9.40 4.87 11.31
CA ARG A 52 10.28 5.93 10.78
C ARG A 52 10.51 5.81 9.28
N THR A 53 10.46 4.59 8.74
CA THR A 53 10.63 4.33 7.30
C THR A 53 9.31 4.33 6.55
N GLU A 54 8.19 4.29 7.27
CA GLU A 54 6.84 4.18 6.73
C GLU A 54 6.09 5.53 6.69
N ALA A 55 6.45 6.46 7.59
CA ALA A 55 5.87 7.81 7.70
C ALA A 55 6.51 8.80 6.73
#